data_AF-A0A352YYK5-F1
#
_entry.id   AF-A0A352YYK5-F1
#
_cell.length_a   1.000
_cell.length_b   1.000
_cell.length_c   1.000
_cell.angle_alpha   90.00
_cell.angle_beta   90.00
_cell.angle_gamma   90.00
#
_symmetry.space_group_name_H-M   'P 1'
#
loop_
_entity.id
_entity.type
_entity.pdbx_description
1 polymer ?
#
loop_
_entity_poly.entity_id
_entity_poly.type
_entity_poly.pdbx_seq_one_letter_code
_entity_poly.pdbx_strand_id
1 'polypeptide(L)'
;MSLFKGLKPEPVWRYFEEICRIPRLSKNEKKIREYLLAFAKKNNLIAKEDAIGNILITRPSHPDFLNRRTIVLQSHMDMVGEKNADNAHNWSDDPIIPYIRDGWVTADGTTLGADDGIGIAAQMAILTDDTLKTGEIECLFTVDEESGMTGAK
;
A
#
# COMPACT_ATOMS: atom_id res chain seq x y z
N MET A 1 -2.03 13.85 16.19
CA MET A 1 -1.29 12.64 16.63
C MET A 1 -1.72 11.51 15.71
N SER A 2 -0.82 10.60 15.31
CA SER A 2 -1.16 9.44 14.47
C SER A 2 -2.20 8.57 15.17
N LEU A 3 -3.23 8.13 14.45
CA LEU A 3 -4.31 7.29 14.96
C LEU A 3 -3.78 5.98 15.56
N PHE A 4 -2.78 5.39 14.92
CA PHE A 4 -2.21 4.10 15.29
C PHE A 4 -0.97 4.20 16.19
N LYS A 5 -0.79 5.34 16.86
CA LYS A 5 0.35 5.54 17.76
C LYS A 5 0.41 4.43 18.82
N GLY A 6 1.54 3.74 18.87
CA GLY A 6 1.79 2.66 19.83
C GLY A 6 1.60 1.25 19.26
N LEU A 7 0.95 1.11 18.09
CA LEU A 7 0.90 -0.17 17.39
C LEU A 7 2.28 -0.51 16.79
N LYS A 8 2.66 -1.78 16.87
CA LYS A 8 3.90 -2.31 16.28
C LYS A 8 3.57 -3.27 15.13
N PRO A 9 4.41 -3.34 14.08
CA PRO A 9 5.56 -2.46 13.79
C PRO A 9 5.12 -1.05 13.35
N GLU A 10 5.71 0.00 13.93
CA GLU A 10 5.25 1.40 13.72
C GLU A 10 5.28 1.86 12.25
N PRO A 11 6.31 1.54 11.43
CA PRO A 11 6.34 1.99 10.04
C PRO A 11 5.15 1.48 9.23
N VAL A 12 4.74 0.23 9.45
CA VAL A 12 3.59 -0.38 8.75
C VAL A 12 2.32 0.37 9.09
N TRP A 13 2.04 0.59 10.38
CA TRP A 13 0.84 1.30 10.79
C TRP A 13 0.84 2.77 10.33
N ARG A 14 1.99 3.43 10.31
CA ARG A 14 2.12 4.78 9.74
C ARG A 14 1.74 4.80 8.26
N TYR A 15 2.30 3.90 7.45
CA TYR A 15 1.97 3.83 6.03
C TYR A 15 0.53 3.42 5.78
N PHE A 16 -0.03 2.50 6.59
CA PHE A 16 -1.43 2.12 6.49
C PHE A 16 -2.36 3.31 6.77
N GLU A 17 -2.05 4.15 7.77
CA GLU A 17 -2.80 5.38 8.02
C GLU A 17 -2.73 6.36 6.84
N GLU A 18 -1.59 6.46 6.15
CA GLU A 18 -1.45 7.26 4.94
C GLU A 18 -2.28 6.69 3.78
N ILE A 19 -2.26 5.37 3.57
CA ILE A 19 -3.02 4.67 2.53
C ILE A 19 -4.52 4.81 2.74
N CYS A 20 -5.03 4.69 3.98
CA CYS A 20 -6.46 4.88 4.27
C CYS A 20 -6.97 6.27 3.85
N ARG A 21 -6.09 7.28 3.75
CA ARG A 21 -6.47 8.63 3.33
C ARG A 21 -6.62 8.78 1.81
N ILE A 22 -6.25 7.76 1.05
CA ILE A 22 -6.20 7.79 -0.40
C ILE A 22 -7.36 6.95 -0.93
N PRO A 23 -8.37 7.56 -1.56
CA PRO A 23 -9.41 6.81 -2.25
C PRO A 23 -8.79 5.96 -3.36
N ARG A 24 -9.03 4.65 -3.31
CA ARG A 24 -8.34 3.64 -4.14
C ARG A 24 -9.24 2.48 -4.57
N LEU A 25 -10.51 2.75 -4.90
CA LEU A 25 -11.38 1.69 -5.44
C LEU A 25 -10.79 1.05 -6.68
N SER A 26 -11.18 -0.21 -6.93
CA SER A 26 -10.90 -0.90 -8.19
C SER A 26 -11.31 -0.04 -9.38
N LYS A 27 -10.45 -0.01 -10.41
CA LYS A 27 -10.51 0.87 -11.59
C LYS A 27 -10.27 2.36 -11.32
N ASN A 28 -10.06 2.77 -10.07
CA ASN A 28 -9.81 4.15 -9.66
C ASN A 28 -8.47 4.31 -8.91
N GLU A 29 -7.45 3.55 -9.30
CA GLU A 29 -6.16 3.45 -8.61
C GLU A 29 -5.21 4.63 -8.91
N LYS A 30 -5.64 5.63 -9.68
CA LYS A 30 -4.77 6.75 -10.09
C LYS A 30 -4.14 7.48 -8.90
N LYS A 31 -4.92 7.80 -7.87
CA LYS A 31 -4.43 8.55 -6.69
C LYS A 31 -3.36 7.75 -5.92
N ILE A 32 -3.56 6.44 -5.75
CA ILE A 32 -2.59 5.59 -5.03
C ILE A 32 -1.33 5.33 -5.87
N ARG A 33 -1.44 5.22 -7.20
CA ARG A 33 -0.27 5.16 -8.10
C ARG A 33 0.60 6.41 -7.99
N GLU A 34 -0.02 7.59 -8.07
CA GLU A 34 0.68 8.88 -7.92
C GLU A 34 1.38 8.97 -6.56
N TYR A 35 0.72 8.51 -5.48
CA TYR A 35 1.32 8.45 -4.16
C TYR A 35 2.54 7.51 -4.09
N LEU A 36 2.45 6.29 -4.64
CA LEU A 36 3.55 5.32 -4.63
C LEU A 36 4.77 5.81 -5.44
N LEU A 37 4.54 6.44 -6.59
CA LEU A 37 5.61 7.06 -7.38
C LEU A 37 6.26 8.24 -6.66
N ALA A 38 5.45 9.09 -6.02
CA ALA A 38 5.96 10.21 -5.20
C ALA A 38 6.74 9.70 -3.98
N PHE A 39 6.27 8.62 -3.34
CA PHE A 39 6.96 7.94 -2.26
C PHE A 39 8.32 7.40 -2.71
N ALA A 40 8.40 6.71 -3.85
CA ALA A 40 9.67 6.21 -4.38
C ALA A 40 10.65 7.35 -4.64
N LYS A 41 10.19 8.42 -5.32
CA LYS A 41 11.00 9.61 -5.59
C LYS A 41 11.51 10.26 -4.31
N LYS A 42 10.65 10.42 -3.30
CA LYS A 42 11.02 11.03 -2.00
C LYS A 42 12.09 10.23 -1.27
N ASN A 43 12.10 8.91 -1.42
CA ASN A 43 13.06 8.01 -0.77
C ASN A 43 14.24 7.62 -1.67
N ASN A 44 14.40 8.26 -2.84
CA ASN A 44 15.46 7.96 -3.81
C ASN A 44 15.47 6.49 -4.27
N LEU A 45 14.29 5.89 -4.42
CA LEU A 45 14.11 4.53 -4.92
C LEU A 45 13.83 4.55 -6.43
N ILE A 46 14.20 3.46 -7.10
CA ILE A 46 13.88 3.26 -8.52
C ILE A 46 12.42 2.83 -8.60
N ALA A 47 11.62 3.50 -9.43
CA ALA A 47 10.24 3.10 -9.68
C ALA A 47 9.91 3.11 -11.18
N LYS A 48 9.04 2.19 -11.58
CA LYS A 48 8.51 2.09 -12.94
C LYS A 48 7.00 1.89 -12.87
N GLU A 49 6.30 2.44 -13.85
CA GLU A 49 4.89 2.17 -14.10
C GLU A 49 4.78 1.50 -15.48
N ASP A 50 4.02 0.42 -15.57
CA ASP A 50 3.75 -0.24 -16.86
C ASP A 50 2.53 0.38 -17.58
N ALA A 51 2.21 -0.13 -18.77
CA ALA A 51 1.13 0.41 -19.59
C ALA A 51 -0.28 0.22 -18.98
N ILE A 52 -0.44 -0.75 -18.07
CA ILE A 52 -1.73 -1.08 -17.43
C ILE A 52 -1.87 -0.31 -16.11
N GLY A 53 -0.75 0.14 -15.54
CA GLY A 53 -0.67 0.94 -14.32
C GLY A 53 -0.09 0.21 -13.13
N ASN A 54 0.47 -0.99 -13.31
CA ASN A 54 1.19 -1.64 -12.22
C ASN A 54 2.45 -0.83 -11.89
N ILE A 55 2.77 -0.74 -10.59
CA ILE A 55 3.94 -0.03 -10.10
C ILE A 55 4.96 -1.04 -9.60
N LEU A 56 6.20 -0.91 -10.03
CA LEU A 56 7.33 -1.67 -9.50
C LEU A 56 8.28 -0.69 -8.82
N ILE A 57 8.54 -0.87 -7.52
CA ILE A 57 9.55 -0.09 -6.78
C ILE A 57 10.68 -1.02 -6.35
N THR A 58 11.91 -0.69 -6.74
CA THR A 58 13.10 -1.50 -6.46
C THR A 58 13.95 -0.84 -5.38
N ARG A 59 14.25 -1.63 -4.34
CA ARG A 59 15.28 -1.34 -3.34
C ARG A 59 16.55 -2.11 -3.73
N PRO A 60 17.70 -1.43 -3.92
CA PRO A 60 18.93 -2.09 -4.29
C PRO A 60 19.45 -2.99 -3.16
N SER A 61 20.28 -3.96 -3.54
CA SER A 61 20.99 -4.82 -2.58
C SER A 61 21.85 -4.00 -1.61
N HIS A 62 21.90 -4.44 -0.36
CA HIS A 62 22.96 -4.01 0.56
C HIS A 62 24.33 -4.47 0.00
N PRO A 63 25.42 -3.68 0.12
CA PRO A 63 26.74 -4.04 -0.42
C PRO A 63 27.24 -5.44 -0.01
N ASP A 64 26.97 -5.85 1.23
CA ASP A 64 27.34 -7.18 1.75
C ASP A 64 26.50 -8.35 1.18
N PHE A 65 25.45 -8.08 0.38
CA PHE A 65 24.45 -9.06 -0.07
C PHE A 65 24.25 -9.07 -1.59
N LEU A 66 25.21 -8.57 -2.38
CA LEU A 66 25.14 -8.51 -3.85
C LEU A 66 24.93 -9.86 -4.55
N ASN A 67 25.34 -10.97 -3.92
CA ASN A 67 25.21 -12.33 -4.48
C ASN A 67 23.90 -13.03 -4.08
N ARG A 68 22.92 -12.29 -3.54
CA ARG A 68 21.62 -12.85 -3.18
C ARG A 68 20.65 -12.73 -4.36
N ARG A 69 19.70 -13.66 -4.41
CA ARG A 69 18.61 -13.60 -5.38
C ARG A 69 17.69 -12.42 -5.06
N THR A 70 17.22 -11.76 -6.10
CA THR A 70 16.14 -10.77 -6.00
C THR A 70 14.87 -11.45 -5.50
N ILE A 71 14.16 -10.78 -4.60
CA ILE A 71 12.85 -11.21 -4.10
C ILE A 71 11.81 -10.19 -4.55
N VAL A 72 10.70 -10.69 -5.07
CA VAL A 72 9.52 -9.87 -5.37
C VAL A 72 8.50 -10.04 -4.24
N LEU A 73 8.07 -8.92 -3.67
CA LEU A 73 6.90 -8.84 -2.81
C LEU A 73 5.77 -8.23 -3.65
N GLN A 74 4.58 -8.84 -3.64
CA GLN A 74 3.46 -8.36 -4.44
C GLN A 74 2.25 -8.08 -3.54
N SER A 75 1.59 -6.95 -3.84
CA SER A 75 0.33 -6.51 -3.25
C SER A 75 -0.54 -5.87 -4.33
N HIS A 76 -1.85 -5.82 -4.15
CA HIS A 76 -2.74 -5.08 -5.05
C HIS A 76 -3.11 -3.72 -4.46
N MET A 77 -3.22 -2.70 -5.33
CA MET A 77 -3.41 -1.30 -4.94
C MET A 77 -4.85 -0.94 -4.66
N ASP A 78 -5.79 -1.68 -5.22
CA ASP A 78 -7.21 -1.41 -5.13
C ASP A 78 -7.84 -1.97 -3.85
N MET A 79 -9.03 -1.50 -3.54
CA MET A 79 -9.87 -2.06 -2.49
C MET A 79 -11.31 -2.19 -2.97
N VAL A 80 -12.02 -3.15 -2.38
CA VAL A 80 -13.48 -3.24 -2.49
C VAL A 80 -14.14 -2.09 -1.73
N GLY A 81 -15.12 -1.45 -2.36
CA GLY A 81 -15.91 -0.37 -1.78
C GLY A 81 -17.29 -0.79 -1.33
N GLU A 82 -17.41 -1.36 -0.13
CA GLU A 82 -18.72 -1.66 0.48
C GLU A 82 -18.99 -0.70 1.64
N LYS A 83 -20.26 -0.33 1.82
CA LYS A 83 -20.68 0.55 2.91
C LYS A 83 -22.07 0.21 3.41
N ASN A 84 -22.36 0.60 4.65
CA ASN A 84 -23.70 0.50 5.21
C ASN A 84 -24.68 1.37 4.41
N ALA A 85 -25.95 0.95 4.33
CA ALA A 85 -26.95 1.59 3.50
C ALA A 85 -27.20 3.07 3.83
N ASP A 86 -26.99 3.46 5.09
CA ASP A 86 -27.14 4.82 5.61
C ASP A 86 -25.85 5.65 5.57
N ASN A 87 -24.73 5.07 5.11
CA ASN A 87 -23.45 5.76 5.07
C ASN A 87 -23.31 6.62 3.81
N ALA A 88 -23.06 7.92 4.00
CA ALA A 88 -22.92 8.91 2.93
C ALA A 88 -21.56 8.89 2.20
N HIS A 89 -20.64 7.99 2.56
CA HIS A 89 -19.27 7.94 2.03
C HIS A 89 -19.21 8.00 0.49
N ASN A 90 -18.42 8.95 -0.03
CA ASN A 90 -18.10 9.14 -1.44
C ASN A 90 -16.72 8.56 -1.76
N TRP A 91 -16.71 7.38 -2.37
CA TRP A 91 -15.50 6.65 -2.74
C TRP A 91 -14.52 7.34 -3.69
N SER A 92 -14.94 8.41 -4.37
CA SER A 92 -14.03 9.15 -5.24
C SER A 92 -13.10 10.08 -4.45
N ASP A 93 -13.57 10.58 -3.30
CA ASP A 93 -12.97 11.73 -2.63
C ASP A 93 -12.72 11.51 -1.14
N ASP A 94 -13.59 10.76 -0.46
CA ASP A 94 -13.55 10.60 0.98
C ASP A 94 -12.46 9.59 1.39
N PRO A 95 -11.69 9.89 2.45
CA PRO A 95 -10.77 8.93 3.03
C PRO A 95 -11.53 7.85 3.80
N ILE A 96 -10.93 6.66 3.93
CA ILE A 96 -11.33 5.71 4.95
C ILE A 96 -10.93 6.25 6.32
N ILE A 97 -11.86 6.21 7.27
CA ILE A 97 -11.64 6.62 8.66
C ILE A 97 -11.48 5.36 9.50
N PRO A 98 -10.24 4.86 9.70
CA PRO A 98 -10.03 3.74 10.58
C PRO A 98 -10.24 4.13 12.05
N TYR A 99 -10.54 3.14 12.88
CA TYR A 99 -10.52 3.24 14.34
C TYR A 99 -10.12 1.91 14.97
N ILE A 100 -9.71 1.97 16.24
CA ILE A 100 -9.38 0.79 17.05
C ILE A 100 -10.56 0.49 17.97
N ARG A 101 -11.07 -0.74 17.95
CA ARG A 101 -12.07 -1.24 18.89
C ARG A 101 -11.73 -2.65 19.31
N ASP A 102 -11.64 -2.89 20.62
CA ASP A 102 -11.39 -4.21 21.21
C ASP A 102 -10.14 -4.92 20.65
N GLY A 103 -9.07 -4.16 20.37
CA GLY A 103 -7.82 -4.68 19.81
C GLY A 103 -7.84 -4.90 18.29
N TRP A 104 -8.94 -4.59 17.61
CA TRP A 104 -9.07 -4.68 16.16
C TRP A 104 -9.03 -3.29 15.52
N VAL A 105 -8.41 -3.21 14.34
CA VAL A 105 -8.52 -2.04 13.45
C VAL A 105 -9.65 -2.30 12.47
N THR A 106 -10.59 -1.36 12.37
CA THR A 106 -11.75 -1.44 11.48
C THR A 106 -12.14 -0.04 10.97
N ALA A 107 -13.14 0.06 10.09
CA ALA A 107 -13.63 1.32 9.53
C ALA A 107 -15.12 1.51 9.88
N ASP A 108 -15.57 2.77 9.92
CA ASP A 108 -16.93 3.10 10.35
C ASP A 108 -17.91 3.07 9.19
N GLY A 109 -18.70 1.99 9.13
CA GLY A 109 -19.74 1.80 8.13
C GLY A 109 -19.25 1.70 6.68
N THR A 110 -17.96 1.43 6.48
CA THR A 110 -17.34 1.13 5.18
C THR A 110 -16.37 -0.04 5.30
N THR A 111 -15.95 -0.62 4.18
CA THR A 111 -14.76 -1.47 4.13
C THR A 111 -13.51 -0.68 4.53
N LEU A 112 -12.62 -1.35 5.26
CA LEU A 112 -11.36 -0.76 5.71
C LEU A 112 -10.31 -0.70 4.60
N GLY A 113 -10.33 -1.66 3.67
CA GLY A 113 -9.23 -1.85 2.72
C GLY A 113 -7.94 -2.31 3.41
N ALA A 114 -8.06 -3.15 4.44
CA ALA A 114 -6.89 -3.84 5.00
C ALA A 114 -6.29 -4.80 3.97
N ASP A 115 -7.15 -5.40 3.15
CA ASP A 115 -6.79 -6.16 1.96
C ASP A 115 -6.68 -5.22 0.73
N ASP A 116 -5.56 -5.13 0.03
CA ASP A 116 -4.20 -5.46 0.52
C ASP A 116 -3.42 -4.22 1.00
N GLY A 117 -4.14 -3.25 1.58
CA GLY A 117 -3.55 -2.03 2.13
C GLY A 117 -2.48 -2.30 3.19
N ILE A 118 -2.60 -3.38 3.97
CA ILE A 118 -1.57 -3.80 4.93
C ILE A 118 -0.33 -4.36 4.21
N GLY A 119 -0.49 -5.14 3.15
CA GLY A 119 0.63 -5.62 2.32
C GLY A 119 1.39 -4.47 1.68
N ILE A 120 0.68 -3.49 1.09
CA ILE A 120 1.28 -2.25 0.56
C ILE A 120 2.09 -1.55 1.67
N ALA A 121 1.49 -1.36 2.85
CA ALA A 121 2.14 -0.70 3.97
C ALA A 121 3.40 -1.45 4.46
N ALA A 122 3.37 -2.78 4.47
CA ALA A 122 4.50 -3.62 4.83
C ALA A 122 5.64 -3.51 3.81
N GLN A 123 5.31 -3.51 2.52
CA GLN A 123 6.28 -3.30 1.44
C GLN A 123 6.93 -1.92 1.55
N MET A 124 6.15 -0.86 1.80
CA MET A 124 6.67 0.49 2.02
C MET A 124 7.59 0.59 3.24
N ALA A 125 7.28 -0.13 4.32
CA ALA A 125 8.16 -0.24 5.48
C ALA A 125 9.48 -0.91 5.12
N ILE A 126 9.46 -2.04 4.39
CA ILE A 126 10.66 -2.73 3.91
C ILE A 126 11.49 -1.85 2.98
N LEU A 127 10.86 -1.10 2.08
CA LEU A 127 11.54 -0.21 1.14
C LEU A 127 12.28 0.94 1.86
N THR A 128 11.87 1.33 3.06
CA THR A 128 12.43 2.47 3.82
C THR A 128 13.18 2.08 5.09
N ASP A 129 13.26 0.79 5.43
CA ASP A 129 13.99 0.30 6.60
C ASP A 129 15.51 0.34 6.35
N ASP A 130 16.21 1.31 6.90
CA ASP A 130 17.67 1.47 6.75
C ASP A 130 18.49 0.40 7.50
N THR A 131 17.88 -0.34 8.42
CA THR A 131 18.52 -1.40 9.19
C THR A 131 18.52 -2.75 8.46
N LEU A 132 17.66 -2.91 7.46
CA LEU A 132 17.49 -4.15 6.72
C LEU A 132 18.65 -4.41 5.75
N LYS A 133 19.40 -5.48 6.01
CA LYS A 133 20.49 -5.98 5.15
C LYS A 133 20.03 -7.15 4.30
N THR A 134 19.65 -6.88 3.05
CA THR A 134 19.14 -7.89 2.11
C THR A 134 19.79 -7.77 0.74
N GLY A 135 19.52 -8.75 -0.12
CA GLY A 135 19.67 -8.55 -1.57
C GLY A 135 18.64 -7.56 -2.10
N GLU A 136 18.58 -7.47 -3.42
CA GLU A 136 17.62 -6.63 -4.12
C GLU A 136 16.18 -7.08 -3.81
N ILE A 137 15.31 -6.10 -3.56
CA ILE A 137 13.90 -6.33 -3.33
C ILE A 137 13.11 -5.49 -4.31
N GLU A 138 12.18 -6.14 -5.00
CA GLU A 138 11.20 -5.48 -5.83
C GLU A 138 9.83 -5.57 -5.16
N CYS A 139 9.15 -4.45 -5.00
CA CYS A 139 7.76 -4.40 -4.55
C CYS A 139 6.87 -4.09 -5.74
N LEU A 140 6.07 -5.07 -6.14
CA LEU A 140 5.12 -4.99 -7.24
C LEU A 140 3.73 -4.68 -6.68
N PHE A 141 3.17 -3.57 -7.11
CA PHE A 141 1.83 -3.12 -6.76
C PHE A 141 0.95 -3.24 -8.00
N THR A 142 -0.03 -4.15 -7.98
CA THR A 142 -0.89 -4.42 -9.14
C THR A 142 -2.19 -3.63 -9.11
N VAL A 143 -2.77 -3.32 -10.27
CA VAL A 143 -4.12 -2.72 -10.38
C VAL A 143 -5.21 -3.78 -10.48
N ASP A 144 -6.42 -3.41 -10.06
CA ASP A 144 -7.66 -4.12 -10.40
C ASP A 144 -7.68 -5.62 -10.06
N GLU A 145 -7.29 -5.99 -8.85
CA GLU A 145 -7.40 -7.38 -8.39
C GLU A 145 -8.88 -7.77 -8.22
N GLU A 146 -9.66 -6.91 -7.56
CA GLU A 146 -10.96 -7.27 -6.98
C GLU A 146 -12.10 -7.31 -8.00
N SER A 147 -11.88 -6.78 -9.21
CA SER A 147 -12.91 -6.77 -10.27
C SER A 147 -12.55 -7.62 -11.48
N GLY A 148 -11.27 -7.75 -11.85
CA GLY A 148 -10.92 -8.43 -13.11
C GLY A 148 -9.52 -9.03 -13.20
N MET A 149 -8.69 -8.81 -12.18
CA MET A 149 -7.26 -9.14 -12.15
C MET A 149 -6.51 -8.66 -13.40
N THR A 150 -6.87 -7.47 -13.92
CA THR A 150 -6.28 -7.00 -15.19
C THR A 150 -4.82 -6.60 -15.06
N GLY A 151 -4.37 -6.19 -13.86
CA GLY A 151 -2.95 -5.94 -13.61
C GLY A 151 -2.10 -7.22 -13.56
N ALA A 152 -2.69 -8.38 -13.27
CA ALA A 152 -1.97 -9.64 -13.08
C ALA A 152 -1.87 -10.51 -14.35
N LYS A 153 -2.62 -10.18 -15.41
CA LYS A 153 -2.69 -10.93 -16.67
C LYS A 153 -1.64 -10.45 -17.66
#